data_AF-A0A2G9G821-F1
#
_entry.id   AF-A0A2G9G821-F1
#
_cell.length_a   1.000
_cell.length_b   1.000
_cell.length_c   1.000
_cell.angle_alpha   90.00
_cell.angle_beta   90.00
_cell.angle_gamma   90.00
#
_symmetry.space_group_name_H-M   'P 1'
#
loop_
_entity.id
_entity.type
_entity.pdbx_description
1 polymer ?
#
loop_
_entity_poly.entity_id
_entity_poly.type
_entity_poly.pdbx_seq_one_letter_code
_entity_poly.pdbx_strand_id
1 'polypeptide(L)'
;MGCAEGVLMVGQYYPPCPEPELTYAISEHADSCFLTVLIQDQVGGLQVLHENQWVDVHPELLSEHNPPVYRETALRDYLTHFYGKGLAGTSALSHFRI
;
A
#
# COMPACT_ATOMS: atom_id res chain seq x y z
N MET A 1 -27.65 -0.91 4.26
CA MET A 1 -26.61 -1.57 5.07
C MET A 1 -25.28 -0.95 4.67
N GLY A 2 -24.77 -0.02 5.48
CA GLY A 2 -23.50 0.66 5.21
C GLY A 2 -22.35 -0.15 5.78
N CYS A 3 -21.72 -0.98 4.96
CA CYS A 3 -20.43 -1.56 5.31
C CYS A 3 -19.39 -0.43 5.27
N ALA A 4 -19.03 0.05 6.47
CA ALA A 4 -17.91 0.92 6.79
C ALA A 4 -17.58 2.02 5.75
N GLU A 5 -18.29 3.16 5.83
CA GLU A 5 -17.75 4.42 5.30
C GLU A 5 -16.60 4.86 6.21
N GLY A 6 -15.39 4.39 5.91
CA GLY A 6 -14.20 4.69 6.70
C GLY A 6 -12.92 4.36 5.94
N VAL A 7 -11.88 5.15 6.18
CA VAL A 7 -10.54 4.86 5.67
C VAL A 7 -9.70 4.32 6.80
N LEU A 8 -9.11 3.15 6.59
CA LEU A 8 -8.19 2.51 7.52
C LEU A 8 -6.76 2.68 6.99
N MET A 9 -5.84 3.13 7.84
CA MET A 9 -4.42 3.11 7.57
C MET A 9 -3.73 2.15 8.54
N VAL A 10 -2.89 1.28 7.99
CA VAL A 10 -2.12 0.30 8.76
C VAL A 10 -0.64 0.49 8.41
N GLY A 11 0.19 0.65 9.44
CA GLY A 11 1.64 0.59 9.30
C GLY A 11 2.14 -0.80 9.68
N GLN A 12 2.80 -1.49 8.75
CA GLN A 12 3.34 -2.83 8.97
C GLN A 12 4.86 -2.75 9.07
N TYR A 13 5.43 -3.52 10.01
CA TYR A 13 6.88 -3.63 10.19
C TYR A 13 7.25 -5.11 10.29
N TYR A 14 8.09 -5.56 9.37
CA TYR A 14 8.51 -6.95 9.24
C TYR A 14 10.01 -7.07 9.54
N PRO A 15 10.40 -7.55 10.73
CA PRO A 15 11.81 -7.69 11.09
C PRO A 15 12.48 -8.82 10.31
N PRO A 16 13.83 -8.79 10.14
CA PRO A 16 14.57 -9.90 9.55
C PRO A 16 14.29 -11.23 10.27
N CYS A 17 14.01 -12.27 9.50
CA CYS A 17 13.76 -13.62 10.02
C CYS A 17 14.95 -14.55 9.68
N PRO A 18 15.48 -15.31 10.65
CA PRO A 18 16.57 -16.26 10.38
C PRO A 18 16.12 -17.46 9.54
N GLU A 19 14.82 -17.80 9.55
CA GLU A 19 14.26 -18.95 8.85
C GLU A 19 13.02 -18.53 8.02
N PRO A 20 13.18 -17.69 6.98
CA PRO A 20 12.06 -17.11 6.24
C PRO A 20 11.19 -18.15 5.53
N GLU A 21 11.75 -19.30 5.14
CA GLU A 21 11.02 -20.38 4.46
C GLU A 21 10.07 -21.17 5.37
N LEU A 22 10.16 -20.96 6.70
CA LEU A 22 9.34 -21.65 7.70
C LEU A 22 8.26 -20.76 8.31
N THR A 23 8.17 -19.50 7.89
CA THR A 23 7.23 -18.54 8.46
C THR A 23 6.61 -17.66 7.38
N TYR A 24 5.46 -17.08 7.69
CA TYR A 24 4.85 -16.06 6.88
C TYR A 24 4.63 -14.82 7.75
N ALA A 25 5.02 -13.67 7.21
CA ALA A 25 4.82 -12.39 7.87
C ALA A 25 3.33 -12.00 7.94
N ILE A 26 2.56 -12.41 6.92
CA ILE A 26 1.11 -12.29 6.84
C ILE A 26 0.56 -13.54 6.15
N SER A 27 -0.58 -14.06 6.61
CA SER A 27 -1.23 -15.19 5.93
C SER A 27 -1.81 -14.75 4.59
N GLU A 28 -2.00 -15.70 3.67
CA GLU A 28 -2.80 -15.46 2.48
C GLU A 28 -4.18 -14.91 2.85
N HIS A 29 -4.61 -13.86 2.16
CA HIS A 29 -5.92 -13.24 2.38
C HIS A 29 -6.32 -12.40 1.16
N ALA A 30 -7.59 -12.03 1.12
CA ALA A 30 -8.09 -10.95 0.30
C ALA A 30 -8.53 -9.81 1.22
N ASP A 31 -8.20 -8.59 0.85
CA ASP A 31 -8.66 -7.42 1.59
C ASP A 31 -10.20 -7.33 1.56
N SER A 32 -10.78 -6.98 2.70
CA SER A 32 -12.23 -6.76 2.81
C SER A 32 -12.67 -5.36 2.36
N CYS A 33 -11.72 -4.49 2.06
CA CYS A 33 -11.98 -3.14 1.59
C CYS A 33 -12.27 -3.12 0.08
N PHE A 34 -12.89 -2.03 -0.38
CA PHE A 34 -13.12 -1.83 -1.82
C PHE A 34 -11.82 -1.51 -2.59
N LEU A 35 -10.87 -0.82 -1.95
CA LEU A 35 -9.58 -0.44 -2.54
C LEU A 35 -8.53 -0.29 -1.44
N THR A 36 -7.40 -0.97 -1.60
CA THR A 36 -6.17 -0.76 -0.82
C THR A 36 -5.15 -0.02 -1.66
N VAL A 37 -4.49 0.98 -1.06
CA VAL A 37 -3.29 1.62 -1.61
C VAL A 37 -2.13 1.23 -0.69
N LEU A 38 -1.18 0.47 -1.22
CA LEU A 38 -0.01 0.02 -0.48
C LEU A 38 1.21 0.87 -0.85
N ILE A 39 1.98 1.26 0.16
CA ILE A 39 3.30 1.89 0.00
C ILE A 39 4.32 0.92 0.59
N GLN A 40 5.24 0.44 -0.26
CA GLN A 40 6.31 -0.46 0.14
C GLN A 40 7.62 0.31 0.31
N ASP A 41 8.52 -0.24 1.11
CA ASP A 41 9.92 0.18 1.11
C ASP A 41 10.69 -0.50 -0.05
N GLN A 42 12.01 -0.32 -0.09
CA GLN A 42 12.87 -0.91 -1.12
C GLN A 42 13.19 -2.40 -0.86
N VAL A 43 12.77 -2.98 0.27
CA VAL A 43 13.01 -4.40 0.57
C VAL A 43 12.01 -5.27 -0.18
N GLY A 44 10.77 -4.80 -0.34
CA GLY A 44 9.70 -5.53 -1.04
C GLY A 44 9.09 -6.65 -0.19
N GLY A 45 8.76 -7.79 -0.81
CA GLY A 45 8.20 -8.97 -0.14
C GLY A 45 6.69 -9.15 -0.26
N LEU A 46 5.99 -8.25 -0.95
CA LEU A 46 4.59 -8.51 -1.33
C LEU A 46 4.53 -9.56 -2.43
N GLN A 47 3.64 -10.53 -2.26
CA GLN A 47 3.28 -11.49 -3.27
C GLN A 47 1.78 -11.45 -3.54
N VAL A 48 1.39 -11.61 -4.80
CA VAL A 48 -0.01 -11.73 -5.21
C VAL A 48 -0.25 -13.10 -5.83
N LEU A 49 -1.37 -13.73 -5.48
CA LEU A 49 -1.80 -14.98 -6.09
C LEU A 49 -2.51 -14.67 -7.41
N HIS A 50 -1.89 -15.00 -8.54
CA HIS A 50 -2.45 -14.84 -9.88
C HIS A 50 -2.37 -16.18 -10.62
N GLU A 51 -3.49 -16.64 -11.17
CA GLU A 51 -3.55 -17.93 -11.91
C GLU A 51 -2.96 -19.12 -11.13
N ASN A 52 -3.22 -19.16 -9.81
CA ASN A 52 -2.74 -20.20 -8.90
C ASN A 52 -1.20 -20.25 -8.77
N GLN A 53 -0.53 -19.12 -9.04
CA GLN A 53 0.90 -18.91 -8.84
C GLN A 53 1.14 -17.65 -8.01
N TRP A 54 2.12 -17.71 -7.11
CA TRP A 54 2.57 -16.55 -6.36
C TRP A 54 3.53 -15.72 -7.22
N VAL A 55 3.22 -14.43 -7.36
CA VAL A 55 4.01 -13.47 -8.15
C VAL A 55 4.52 -12.37 -7.22
N ASP A 56 5.83 -12.14 -7.22
CA ASP A 56 6.45 -11.05 -6.49
C ASP A 56 6.05 -9.69 -7.09
N VAL A 57 5.61 -8.77 -6.23
CA VAL A 57 5.38 -7.38 -6.61
C VAL A 57 6.61 -6.58 -6.24
N HIS A 58 7.42 -6.25 -7.24
CA HIS A 58 8.60 -5.42 -7.04
C HIS A 58 8.19 -3.99 -6.62
N PRO A 59 8.84 -3.41 -5.60
CA PRO A 59 8.60 -2.03 -5.19
C PRO A 59 9.00 -1.00 -6.26
N GLU A 60 9.87 -1.40 -7.19
CA GLU A 60 10.25 -0.61 -8.37
C GLU A 60 9.16 -0.63 -9.44
N LEU A 61 8.11 0.18 -9.23
CA LEU A 61 7.07 0.41 -10.23
C LEU A 61 7.46 1.49 -11.25
N LEU A 62 8.51 2.26 -10.99
CA LEU A 62 8.89 3.41 -11.79
C LEU A 62 9.92 3.03 -12.86
N SER A 63 9.70 3.51 -14.07
CA SER A 63 10.66 3.40 -15.17
C SER A 63 10.55 4.62 -16.10
N GLU A 64 11.43 4.75 -17.08
CA GLU A 64 11.28 5.79 -18.12
C GLU A 64 9.92 5.69 -18.84
N HIS A 65 9.38 4.46 -18.97
CA HIS A 65 8.09 4.19 -19.60
C HIS A 65 6.92 4.24 -18.61
N ASN A 66 7.19 4.34 -17.31
CA ASN A 66 6.20 4.49 -16.24
C ASN A 66 6.68 5.50 -15.20
N PRO A 67 6.67 6.81 -15.53
CA PRO A 67 7.21 7.84 -14.66
C PRO A 67 6.34 8.00 -13.39
N PRO A 68 6.91 8.59 -12.32
CA PRO A 68 6.15 8.85 -11.10
C PRO A 68 4.94 9.75 -11.39
N VAL A 69 3.78 9.35 -10.89
CA VAL A 69 2.53 10.12 -10.98
C VAL A 69 2.35 11.04 -9.78
N TYR A 70 3.02 10.74 -8.67
CA TYR A 70 2.91 11.45 -7.40
C TYR A 70 4.30 11.91 -6.93
N ARG A 71 4.34 13.08 -6.30
CA ARG A 71 5.53 13.64 -5.66
C ARG A 71 5.92 12.77 -4.46
N GLU A 72 7.21 12.69 -4.18
CA GLU A 72 7.69 12.11 -2.93
C GLU A 72 7.17 12.94 -1.74
N THR A 73 6.63 12.26 -0.72
CA THR A 73 6.07 12.91 0.47
C THR A 73 6.36 12.07 1.69
N ALA A 74 6.59 12.72 2.84
CA ALA A 74 6.66 12.00 4.10
C ALA A 74 5.27 11.46 4.47
N LEU A 75 5.24 10.29 5.11
CA LEU A 75 3.99 9.70 5.63
C LEU A 75 3.25 10.67 6.56
N ARG A 76 3.98 11.43 7.38
CA ARG A 76 3.42 12.47 8.25
C ARG A 76 2.67 13.54 7.47
N ASP A 77 3.21 13.98 6.34
CA ASP A 77 2.62 15.06 5.56
C ASP A 77 1.37 14.55 4.82
N TYR A 78 1.42 13.31 4.31
CA TYR A 78 0.25 12.61 3.79
C TYR A 78 -0.85 12.50 4.84
N LEU A 79 -0.52 12.01 6.04
CA LEU A 79 -1.46 11.83 7.15
C LEU A 79 -2.08 13.16 7.59
N THR A 80 -1.27 14.21 7.72
CA THR A 80 -1.73 15.54 8.09
C THR A 80 -2.75 16.06 7.07
N HIS A 81 -2.46 15.90 5.77
CA HIS A 81 -3.39 16.30 4.72
C HIS A 81 -4.66 15.44 4.73
N PHE A 82 -4.50 14.12 4.81
CA PHE A 82 -5.57 13.14 4.76
C PHE A 82 -6.63 13.41 5.86
N TYR A 83 -6.19 13.55 7.12
CA TYR A 83 -7.10 13.82 8.24
C TYR A 83 -7.63 15.25 8.25
N GLY A 84 -6.87 16.23 7.76
CA GLY A 84 -7.33 17.62 7.66
C GLY A 84 -8.38 17.86 6.57
N LYS A 85 -8.35 17.06 5.49
CA LYS A 85 -9.25 17.20 4.34
C LYS A 85 -10.68 16.71 4.62
N GLY A 86 -10.84 15.71 5.48
CA GLY A 86 -12.13 15.04 5.71
C GLY A 86 -12.64 14.24 4.49
N LEU A 87 -13.88 13.75 4.56
CA LEU A 87 -14.47 12.79 3.61
C LEU A 87 -15.06 13.43 2.33
N ALA A 88 -14.45 14.49 1.81
CA ALA A 88 -15.00 15.30 0.72
C ALA A 88 -15.03 14.62 -0.68
N GLY A 89 -15.13 13.30 -0.75
CA GLY A 89 -15.33 12.50 -1.98
C GLY A 89 -14.18 12.52 -2.99
N THR A 90 -13.12 13.28 -2.74
CA THR A 90 -11.94 13.37 -3.60
C THR A 90 -10.76 12.66 -2.95
N SER A 91 -9.96 11.92 -3.73
CA SER A 91 -8.78 11.22 -3.21
C SER A 91 -7.78 12.19 -2.55
N ALA A 92 -7.21 11.82 -1.40
CA ALA A 92 -6.11 12.58 -0.79
C ALA A 92 -4.87 12.60 -1.68
N LEU A 93 -4.68 11.56 -2.51
CA LEU A 93 -3.57 11.45 -3.45
C LEU A 93 -3.57 12.57 -4.50
N SER A 94 -4.73 13.15 -4.81
CA SER A 94 -4.81 14.26 -5.77
C SER A 94 -3.97 15.46 -5.35
N HIS A 95 -3.79 15.69 -4.04
CA HIS A 95 -2.92 16.75 -3.52
C HIS A 95 -1.44 16.49 -3.80
N PHE A 96 -1.05 15.23 -3.94
CA PHE A 96 0.34 14.81 -4.11
C PHE A 96 0.70 14.51 -5.57
N ARG A 97 -0.24 14.62 -6.52
CA ARG A 97 0.03 14.40 -7.95
C ARG A 97 1.09 15.40 -8.46
N ILE A 98 1.94 14.96 -9.40
CA ILE A 98 2.88 15.79 -10.18
C ILE A 98 2.12 16.55 -11.27
#